data_AF-A0A7S3CRW9-F1
#
_entry.id   AF-A0A7S3CRW9-F1
#
_cell.length_a   1.000
_cell.length_b   1.000
_cell.length_c   1.000
_cell.angle_alpha   90.00
_cell.angle_beta   90.00
_cell.angle_gamma   90.00
#
_symmetry.space_group_name_H-M   'P 1'
#
loop_
_entity.id
_entity.type
_entity.pdbx_description
1 polymer ?
#
loop_
_entity_poly.entity_id
_entity_poly.type
_entity_poly.pdbx_seq_one_letter_code
_entity_poly.pdbx_strand_id
1 'polypeptide(L)'
;MIQLAQLKKKTSLSAENLLLRGCILRNTEHVYGAVVYQGHDTKIMKNSANARYKLSKLEGQTTTSIISIFGVQVVMALIGAYLGTDWLVSNRESVNYLGDLLGDNKESFSTMLINQCGTWILIFTNFVPISLMVTLELVKFWQGMFMSSDYLMYDEEQDMPIRAQSSNLNEELGQVEYVFSDKTGTLTCNIMEFRKFTAGAKLYGTDQNPSPDDVQESNVRFHDPQLKLDLLDPKAPNHEALVRVLVFLSCCHTIIIDQKKGTYNAASPDELALVNAAKQFGFEFKGFDKNDNMVVENRNTGESLKYQLLHVCEFNSTRKRMSVILKDPQGRTVLMCKGADSVILERLNQKSLDSQVLKKTQQ
;
A
#
# COMPACT_ATOMS: atom_id res chain seq x y z
N MET A 1 -23.30 37.77 -26.27
CA MET A 1 -23.64 36.49 -26.93
C MET A 1 -22.46 36.07 -27.79
N ILE A 2 -21.57 35.24 -27.27
CA ILE A 2 -20.45 34.69 -28.06
C ILE A 2 -21.05 33.66 -29.02
N GLN A 3 -20.94 33.91 -30.32
CA GLN A 3 -21.42 33.01 -31.37
C GLN A 3 -20.66 31.67 -31.28
N LEU A 4 -21.29 30.64 -30.70
CA LEU A 4 -20.82 29.25 -30.64
C LEU A 4 -20.76 28.55 -32.02
N ALA A 5 -21.01 29.27 -33.12
CA ALA A 5 -21.21 28.69 -34.45
C ALA A 5 -19.92 28.25 -35.18
N GLN A 6 -18.71 28.55 -34.66
CA GLN A 6 -17.44 28.26 -35.34
C GLN A 6 -16.64 27.05 -34.80
N LEU A 7 -17.08 26.36 -33.76
CA LEU A 7 -16.35 25.21 -33.18
C LEU A 7 -16.78 23.86 -33.80
N LYS A 8 -16.58 23.67 -35.10
CA LYS A 8 -16.81 22.37 -35.79
C LYS A 8 -15.54 21.50 -35.94
N LYS A 9 -14.46 21.80 -35.21
CA LYS A 9 -13.29 20.92 -35.16
C LYS A 9 -13.52 19.84 -34.10
N LYS A 10 -13.89 18.63 -34.53
CA LYS A 10 -13.96 17.46 -33.64
C LYS A 10 -12.54 17.02 -33.30
N THR A 11 -12.22 16.98 -32.02
CA THR A 11 -10.94 16.46 -31.51
C THR A 11 -11.23 15.19 -30.71
N SER A 12 -10.47 14.12 -30.95
CA SER A 12 -10.56 12.90 -30.16
C SER A 12 -9.95 13.13 -28.79
N LEU A 13 -10.65 12.71 -27.73
CA LEU A 13 -10.12 12.74 -26.37
C LEU A 13 -9.45 11.40 -26.05
N SER A 14 -8.22 11.45 -25.54
CA SER A 14 -7.45 10.28 -25.09
C SER A 14 -7.45 10.18 -23.55
N ALA A 15 -6.76 9.18 -23.00
CA ALA A 15 -6.58 9.04 -21.55
C ALA A 15 -5.80 10.22 -20.92
N GLU A 16 -4.97 10.91 -21.69
CA GLU A 16 -4.21 12.09 -21.22
C GLU A 16 -5.12 13.27 -20.89
N ASN A 17 -6.31 13.32 -21.51
CA ASN A 17 -7.32 14.37 -21.26
C ASN A 17 -8.31 14.00 -20.15
N LEU A 18 -8.12 12.86 -19.47
CA LEU A 18 -9.04 12.35 -18.45
C LEU A 18 -8.39 12.32 -17.06
N LEU A 19 -8.94 13.11 -16.14
CA LEU A 19 -8.58 13.05 -14.72
C LEU A 19 -9.49 12.03 -14.00
N LEU A 20 -8.89 11.10 -13.25
CA LEU A 20 -9.61 10.05 -12.53
C LEU A 20 -9.87 10.44 -11.06
N ARG A 21 -11.00 10.00 -10.51
CA ARG A 21 -11.49 10.33 -9.16
C ARG A 21 -10.46 10.08 -8.03
N GLY A 22 -9.61 9.07 -8.15
CA GLY A 22 -8.61 8.72 -7.13
C GLY A 22 -7.25 9.39 -7.29
N CYS A 23 -7.08 10.24 -8.30
CA CYS A 23 -5.80 10.92 -8.55
C CYS A 23 -5.72 12.23 -7.76
N ILE A 24 -4.54 12.51 -7.21
CA ILE A 24 -4.23 13.77 -6.53
C ILE A 24 -3.48 14.66 -7.51
N LEU A 25 -4.01 15.87 -7.77
CA LEU A 25 -3.32 16.86 -8.59
C LEU A 25 -2.06 17.37 -7.86
N ARG A 26 -0.92 17.39 -8.56
CA ARG A 26 0.36 17.88 -8.04
C ARG A 26 1.01 18.80 -9.07
N ASN A 27 1.86 19.72 -8.60
CA ASN A 27 2.69 20.60 -9.42
C ASN A 27 1.91 21.50 -10.40
N THR A 28 0.65 21.82 -10.09
CA THR A 28 -0.19 22.75 -10.87
C THR A 28 -1.13 23.47 -9.92
N GLU A 29 -1.31 24.78 -10.09
CA GLU A 29 -2.13 25.60 -9.18
C GLU A 29 -3.62 25.28 -9.33
N HIS A 30 -4.15 25.37 -10.56
CA HIS A 30 -5.55 25.11 -10.87
C HIS A 30 -5.70 24.42 -12.23
N VAL A 31 -6.76 23.61 -12.39
CA VAL A 31 -7.14 22.98 -13.66
C VAL A 31 -8.63 23.19 -13.88
N TYR A 32 -9.01 23.56 -15.10
CA TYR A 32 -10.41 23.64 -15.53
C TYR A 32 -10.76 22.37 -16.31
N GLY A 33 -11.86 21.72 -15.93
CA GLY A 33 -12.34 20.50 -16.59
C GLY A 33 -13.85 20.36 -16.48
N ALA A 34 -14.41 19.48 -17.29
CA ALA A 34 -15.82 19.09 -17.24
C ALA A 34 -15.96 17.70 -16.63
N VAL A 35 -16.91 17.52 -15.71
CA VAL A 35 -17.19 16.22 -15.12
C VAL A 35 -17.92 15.36 -16.14
N VAL A 36 -17.28 14.28 -16.60
CA VAL A 36 -17.86 13.33 -17.57
C VAL A 36 -18.50 12.13 -16.90
N TYR A 37 -17.90 11.62 -15.82
CA TYR A 37 -18.38 10.46 -15.06
C TYR A 37 -18.57 10.82 -13.59
N GLN A 38 -19.69 10.40 -13.00
CA GLN A 38 -20.03 10.69 -11.60
C GLN A 38 -20.39 9.41 -10.82
N GLY A 39 -20.18 9.42 -9.50
CA GLY A 39 -20.57 8.31 -8.63
C GLY A 39 -20.02 6.94 -9.08
N HIS A 40 -20.92 5.98 -9.28
CA HIS A 40 -20.61 4.61 -9.70
C HIS A 40 -20.11 4.49 -11.15
N ASP A 41 -20.23 5.54 -11.97
CA ASP A 41 -19.69 5.52 -13.33
C ASP A 41 -18.18 5.75 -13.40
N THR A 42 -17.59 6.24 -12.30
CA THR A 42 -16.14 6.43 -12.21
C THR A 42 -15.41 5.08 -12.21
N LYS A 43 -14.25 5.02 -12.88
CA LYS A 43 -13.47 3.77 -13.02
C LYS A 43 -13.19 3.07 -11.68
N ILE A 44 -12.85 3.84 -10.65
CA ILE A 44 -12.55 3.31 -9.31
C ILE A 44 -13.77 2.61 -8.70
N MET A 45 -14.98 3.15 -8.89
CA MET A 45 -16.21 2.56 -8.36
C MET A 45 -16.65 1.35 -9.19
N LYS A 46 -16.44 1.35 -10.51
CA LYS A 46 -16.68 0.16 -11.34
C LYS A 46 -15.78 -1.02 -10.98
N ASN A 47 -14.57 -0.73 -10.48
CA ASN A 47 -13.63 -1.74 -10.00
C ASN A 47 -13.82 -2.08 -8.52
N SER A 48 -14.61 -1.30 -7.77
CA SER A 48 -14.89 -1.63 -6.37
C SER A 48 -15.90 -2.76 -6.27
N ALA A 49 -15.59 -3.78 -5.46
CA ALA A 49 -16.54 -4.83 -5.16
C ALA A 49 -17.59 -4.32 -4.17
N ASN A 50 -18.85 -4.72 -4.36
CA ASN A 50 -19.90 -4.45 -3.38
C ASN A 50 -19.50 -5.05 -2.01
N ALA A 51 -19.75 -4.31 -0.94
CA ALA A 51 -19.52 -4.78 0.41
C ALA A 51 -20.31 -6.07 0.63
N ARG A 52 -19.60 -7.18 0.87
CA ARG A 52 -20.21 -8.46 1.22
C ARG A 52 -20.16 -8.61 2.73
N TYR A 53 -21.25 -9.11 3.29
CA TYR A 53 -21.25 -9.55 4.68
C TYR A 53 -20.29 -10.73 4.83
N LYS A 54 -19.41 -10.66 5.83
CA LYS A 54 -18.40 -11.68 6.11
C LYS A 54 -18.84 -12.48 7.33
N LEU A 55 -18.98 -13.79 7.15
CA LEU A 55 -19.24 -14.76 8.22
C LEU A 55 -17.94 -15.45 8.60
N SER A 56 -17.75 -15.70 9.89
CA SER A 56 -16.63 -16.48 10.40
C SER A 56 -16.84 -17.97 10.15
N LYS A 57 -15.76 -18.71 9.92
CA LYS A 57 -15.76 -20.16 9.80
C LYS A 57 -16.20 -20.81 11.11
N LEU A 58 -15.79 -20.24 12.25
CA LEU A 58 -16.20 -20.72 13.57
C LEU A 58 -17.70 -20.55 13.77
N GLU A 59 -18.27 -19.43 13.33
CA GLU A 59 -19.72 -19.19 13.36
C GLU A 59 -20.48 -20.25 12.54
N GLY A 60 -20.02 -20.57 11.33
CA GLY A 60 -20.60 -21.65 10.52
C GLY A 60 -20.52 -23.02 11.19
N GLN A 61 -19.42 -23.33 11.89
CA GLN A 61 -19.27 -24.57 12.66
C GLN A 61 -20.18 -24.61 13.90
N THR A 62 -20.32 -23.50 14.63
CA THR A 62 -21.22 -23.37 15.77
C THR A 62 -22.67 -23.57 15.34
N THR A 63 -23.12 -22.93 14.24
CA THR A 63 -24.47 -23.14 13.70
C THR A 63 -24.72 -24.60 13.31
N THR A 64 -23.75 -25.25 12.64
CA THR A 64 -23.86 -26.66 12.27
C THR A 64 -23.95 -27.56 13.51
N SER A 65 -23.19 -27.25 14.55
CA SER A 65 -23.22 -27.98 15.83
C SER A 65 -24.56 -27.80 16.56
N ILE A 66 -25.11 -26.58 16.57
CA ILE A 66 -26.44 -26.29 17.16
C ILE A 66 -27.53 -27.08 16.45
N ILE A 67 -27.52 -27.11 15.11
CA ILE A 67 -28.49 -27.90 14.32
C ILE A 67 -28.36 -29.39 14.67
N SER A 68 -27.13 -29.89 14.82
CA SER A 68 -26.87 -31.29 15.18
C SER A 68 -27.40 -31.62 16.58
N ILE A 69 -27.15 -30.76 17.58
CA ILE A 69 -27.65 -30.91 18.95
C ILE A 69 -29.17 -30.84 18.99
N PHE A 70 -29.79 -29.92 18.24
CA PHE A 70 -31.24 -29.82 18.12
C PHE A 70 -31.84 -31.09 17.51
N GLY A 71 -31.21 -31.67 16.50
CA GLY A 71 -31.61 -32.97 15.94
C GLY A 71 -31.60 -34.08 16.99
N VAL A 72 -30.53 -34.18 17.78
CA VAL A 72 -30.43 -35.15 18.90
C VAL A 72 -31.50 -34.87 19.96
N GLN A 73 -31.76 -33.61 20.30
CA GLN A 73 -32.80 -33.20 21.24
C GLN A 73 -34.19 -33.67 20.79
N VAL A 74 -34.55 -33.49 19.51
CA VAL A 74 -35.82 -33.95 18.96
C VAL A 74 -35.93 -35.47 19.04
N VAL A 75 -34.88 -36.20 18.68
CA VAL A 75 -34.87 -37.67 18.75
C VAL A 75 -35.07 -38.17 20.18
N MET A 76 -34.34 -37.61 21.15
CA MET A 76 -34.51 -37.98 22.56
C MET A 76 -35.89 -37.62 23.10
N ALA A 77 -36.45 -36.47 22.70
CA ALA A 77 -37.79 -36.08 23.09
C ALA A 77 -38.87 -37.02 22.53
N LEU A 78 -38.73 -37.48 21.29
CA LEU A 78 -39.63 -38.47 20.69
C LEU A 78 -39.56 -39.82 21.40
N ILE A 79 -38.36 -40.30 21.73
CA ILE A 79 -38.17 -41.55 22.47
C ILE A 79 -38.76 -41.43 23.88
N GLY A 80 -38.47 -40.34 24.59
CA GLY A 80 -39.02 -40.07 25.90
C GLY A 80 -40.54 -39.95 25.89
N ALA A 81 -41.11 -39.32 24.86
CA ALA A 81 -42.56 -39.21 24.69
C ALA A 81 -43.20 -40.58 24.45
N TYR A 82 -42.59 -41.40 23.60
CA TYR A 82 -43.07 -42.75 23.32
C TYR A 82 -43.02 -43.63 24.58
N LEU A 83 -41.86 -43.75 25.21
CA LEU A 83 -41.68 -44.57 26.42
C LEU A 83 -42.55 -44.07 27.58
N GLY A 84 -42.66 -42.75 27.73
CA GLY A 84 -43.50 -42.14 28.77
C GLY A 84 -44.98 -42.43 28.54
N THR A 85 -45.46 -42.35 27.30
CA THR A 85 -46.86 -42.65 26.96
C THR A 85 -47.14 -44.15 27.11
N ASP A 86 -46.25 -45.01 26.64
CA ASP A 86 -46.36 -46.47 26.72
C ASP A 86 -46.40 -46.96 28.18
N TRP A 87 -45.48 -46.47 29.02
CA TRP A 87 -45.47 -46.75 30.44
C TRP A 87 -46.75 -46.25 31.11
N LEU A 88 -47.18 -45.02 30.78
CA LEU A 88 -48.36 -44.44 31.41
C LEU A 88 -49.63 -45.21 31.06
N VAL A 89 -49.78 -45.68 29.82
CA VAL A 89 -50.89 -46.55 29.39
C VAL A 89 -50.84 -47.89 30.13
N SER A 90 -49.66 -48.52 30.21
CA SER A 90 -49.50 -49.84 30.84
C SER A 90 -49.72 -49.83 32.35
N ASN A 91 -49.41 -48.72 33.02
CA ASN A 91 -49.43 -48.60 34.48
C ASN A 91 -50.59 -47.75 35.01
N ARG A 92 -51.59 -47.38 34.18
CA ARG A 92 -52.70 -46.48 34.59
C ARG A 92 -53.39 -46.90 35.88
N GLU A 93 -53.70 -48.19 36.05
CA GLU A 93 -54.39 -48.68 37.25
C GLU A 93 -53.58 -48.47 38.54
N SER A 94 -52.25 -48.48 38.46
CA SER A 94 -51.36 -48.28 39.60
C SER A 94 -51.17 -46.80 39.99
N VAL A 95 -51.47 -45.86 39.08
CA VAL A 95 -51.31 -44.42 39.28
C VAL A 95 -52.64 -43.67 39.43
N ASN A 96 -53.71 -44.38 39.81
CA ASN A 96 -55.06 -43.82 40.01
C ASN A 96 -55.12 -42.62 40.99
N TYR A 97 -54.11 -42.43 41.84
CA TYR A 97 -54.00 -41.28 42.74
C TYR A 97 -53.63 -39.96 42.04
N LEU A 98 -53.13 -39.98 40.79
CA LEU A 98 -52.82 -38.77 40.02
C LEU A 98 -54.04 -38.11 39.36
N GLY A 99 -55.22 -38.77 39.36
CA GLY A 99 -56.51 -38.18 39.00
C GLY A 99 -56.50 -37.32 37.72
N ASP A 100 -56.95 -36.07 37.87
CA ASP A 100 -57.10 -35.04 36.81
C ASP A 100 -55.81 -34.69 36.04
N LEU A 101 -54.64 -35.08 36.55
CA LEU A 101 -53.35 -34.78 35.90
C LEU A 101 -53.07 -35.69 34.69
N LEU A 102 -53.78 -36.82 34.56
CA LEU A 102 -53.56 -37.84 33.52
C LEU A 102 -54.34 -37.59 32.22
N GLY A 103 -55.07 -36.47 32.14
CA GLY A 103 -55.97 -36.15 31.04
C GLY A 103 -57.28 -36.92 31.13
N ASP A 104 -58.35 -36.33 30.59
CA ASP A 104 -59.70 -36.91 30.61
C ASP A 104 -59.68 -38.32 29.97
N ASN A 105 -60.49 -39.26 30.47
CA ASN A 105 -60.46 -40.68 30.08
C ASN A 105 -60.76 -40.96 28.58
N LYS A 106 -61.00 -39.91 27.78
CA LYS A 106 -61.30 -39.94 26.34
C LYS A 106 -60.16 -39.44 25.44
N GLU A 107 -59.03 -39.04 26.02
CA GLU A 107 -57.85 -38.63 25.25
C GLU A 107 -57.33 -39.77 24.37
N SER A 108 -57.15 -39.51 23.08
CA SER A 108 -56.59 -40.51 22.15
C SER A 108 -55.10 -40.70 22.44
N PHE A 109 -54.56 -41.89 22.19
CA PHE A 109 -53.11 -42.14 22.34
C PHE A 109 -52.25 -41.07 21.64
N SER A 110 -52.70 -40.58 20.48
CA SER A 110 -52.04 -39.52 19.73
C SER A 110 -52.02 -38.17 20.46
N THR A 111 -53.10 -37.77 21.16
CA THR A 111 -53.14 -36.49 21.89
C THR A 111 -52.22 -36.53 23.11
N MET A 112 -52.21 -37.66 23.80
CA MET A 112 -51.32 -37.95 24.91
C MET A 112 -49.84 -37.94 24.50
N LEU A 113 -49.51 -38.57 23.37
CA LEU A 113 -48.16 -38.59 22.81
C LEU A 113 -47.68 -37.17 22.42
N ILE A 114 -48.57 -36.35 21.83
CA ILE A 114 -48.24 -34.97 21.45
C ILE A 114 -47.97 -34.11 22.70
N ASN A 115 -48.82 -34.23 23.73
CA ASN A 115 -48.65 -33.51 25.00
C ASN A 115 -47.35 -33.93 25.70
N GLN A 116 -47.06 -35.24 25.73
CA GLN A 116 -45.83 -35.77 26.30
C GLN A 116 -44.60 -35.33 25.48
N CYS A 117 -44.70 -35.27 24.15
CA CYS A 117 -43.65 -34.75 23.28
C CYS A 117 -43.34 -33.27 23.55
N GLY A 118 -44.36 -32.43 23.70
CA GLY A 118 -44.17 -31.02 24.08
C GLY A 118 -43.47 -30.88 25.43
N THR A 119 -43.85 -31.72 26.41
CA THR A 119 -43.25 -31.73 27.74
C THR A 119 -41.77 -32.14 27.71
N TRP A 120 -41.42 -33.19 26.96
CA TRP A 120 -40.03 -33.63 26.82
C TRP A 120 -39.15 -32.65 26.04
N ILE A 121 -39.70 -31.97 25.01
CA ILE A 121 -38.99 -30.89 24.32
C ILE A 121 -38.66 -29.75 25.30
N LEU A 122 -39.64 -29.36 26.14
CA LEU A 122 -39.45 -28.32 27.14
C LEU A 122 -38.39 -28.69 28.19
N ILE A 123 -38.41 -29.94 28.68
CA ILE A 123 -37.40 -30.45 29.62
C ILE A 123 -35.99 -30.35 29.02
N PHE A 124 -35.83 -30.64 27.73
CA PHE A 124 -34.54 -30.57 27.04
C PHE A 124 -34.17 -29.20 26.47
N THR A 125 -34.93 -28.13 26.75
CA THR A 125 -34.64 -26.77 26.22
C THR A 125 -33.22 -26.29 26.54
N ASN A 126 -32.63 -26.76 27.64
CA ASN A 126 -31.27 -26.40 28.05
C ASN A 126 -30.15 -27.00 27.16
N PHE A 127 -30.47 -27.94 26.25
CA PHE A 127 -29.47 -28.51 25.33
C PHE A 127 -28.95 -27.49 24.30
N VAL A 128 -29.80 -26.56 23.87
CA VAL A 128 -29.40 -25.44 23.01
C VAL A 128 -29.47 -24.15 23.85
N PRO A 129 -28.41 -23.83 24.61
CA PRO A 129 -28.41 -22.66 25.46
C PRO A 129 -28.44 -21.38 24.63
N ILE A 130 -29.51 -20.59 24.79
CA ILE A 130 -29.65 -19.26 24.17
C ILE A 130 -28.48 -18.35 24.56
N SER A 131 -27.90 -18.56 25.75
CA SER A 131 -26.74 -17.83 26.24
C SER A 131 -25.48 -18.02 25.40
N LEU A 132 -25.31 -19.14 24.69
CA LEU A 132 -24.10 -19.41 23.89
C LEU A 132 -23.86 -18.31 22.85
N MET A 133 -24.90 -17.93 22.09
CA MET A 133 -24.76 -16.91 21.05
C MET A 133 -24.41 -15.54 21.65
N VAL A 134 -25.09 -15.17 22.74
CA VAL A 134 -24.83 -13.90 23.43
C VAL A 134 -23.42 -13.87 24.02
N THR A 135 -22.94 -14.98 24.59
CA THR A 135 -21.58 -15.05 25.11
C THR A 135 -20.52 -14.94 24.02
N LEU A 136 -20.72 -15.54 22.84
CA LEU A 136 -19.78 -15.42 21.74
C LEU A 136 -19.70 -13.98 21.21
N GLU A 137 -20.83 -13.30 21.04
CA GLU A 137 -20.86 -11.89 20.65
C GLU A 137 -20.18 -10.98 21.68
N LEU A 138 -20.42 -11.22 22.98
CA LEU A 138 -19.80 -10.44 24.04
C LEU A 138 -18.28 -10.65 24.07
N VAL A 139 -17.80 -11.88 23.92
CA VAL A 139 -16.37 -12.20 23.86
C VAL A 139 -15.72 -11.51 22.65
N LYS A 140 -16.34 -11.59 21.47
CA LYS A 140 -15.86 -10.92 20.25
C LYS A 140 -15.78 -9.41 20.43
N PHE A 141 -16.79 -8.80 21.04
CA PHE A 141 -16.79 -7.37 21.35
C PHE A 141 -15.61 -6.98 22.25
N TRP A 142 -15.40 -7.68 23.36
CA TRP A 142 -14.29 -7.40 24.27
C TRP A 142 -12.92 -7.64 23.65
N GLN A 143 -12.77 -8.68 22.81
CA GLN A 143 -11.54 -8.91 22.05
C GLN A 143 -11.21 -7.73 21.12
N GLY A 144 -12.22 -7.15 20.45
CA GLY A 144 -12.04 -5.96 19.61
C GLY A 144 -11.57 -4.73 20.40
N MET A 145 -12.13 -4.55 21.59
CA MET A 145 -11.73 -3.48 22.52
C MET A 145 -10.29 -3.68 23.02
N PHE A 146 -9.90 -4.91 23.34
CA PHE A 146 -8.53 -5.21 23.76
C PHE A 146 -7.51 -4.97 22.65
N MET A 147 -7.80 -5.40 21.42
CA MET A 147 -6.92 -5.10 20.27
C MET A 147 -6.76 -3.59 20.08
N SER A 148 -7.83 -2.82 20.18
CA SER A 148 -7.80 -1.35 20.01
C SER A 148 -7.07 -0.61 21.15
N SER A 149 -6.82 -1.28 22.27
CA SER A 149 -6.13 -0.72 23.44
C SER A 149 -4.67 -1.18 23.53
N ASP A 150 -4.16 -1.88 22.51
CA ASP A 150 -2.77 -2.36 22.49
C ASP A 150 -1.80 -1.24 22.09
N TYR A 151 -0.89 -0.90 23.00
CA TYR A 151 0.11 0.14 22.79
C TYR A 151 1.17 -0.27 21.76
N LEU A 152 1.44 -1.57 21.58
CA LEU A 152 2.44 -2.05 20.63
C LEU A 152 1.99 -1.89 19.17
N MET A 153 0.69 -1.72 18.95
CA MET A 153 0.08 -1.52 17.64
C MET A 153 -0.32 -0.05 17.40
N TYR A 154 0.28 0.88 18.15
CA TYR A 154 0.08 2.32 17.98
C TYR A 154 1.19 2.93 17.10
N ASP A 155 0.79 3.67 16.07
CA ASP A 155 1.70 4.43 15.21
C ASP A 155 1.87 5.86 15.74
N GLU A 156 3.08 6.17 16.22
CA GLU A 156 3.45 7.50 16.74
C GLU A 156 3.53 8.57 15.64
N GLU A 157 3.92 8.21 14.41
CA GLU A 157 4.09 9.19 13.33
C GLU A 157 2.76 9.74 12.83
N GLN A 158 1.74 8.88 12.78
CA GLN A 158 0.40 9.22 12.31
C GLN A 158 -0.61 9.47 13.44
N ASP A 159 -0.19 9.33 14.70
CA ASP A 159 -1.08 9.35 15.88
C ASP A 159 -2.30 8.43 15.67
N MET A 160 -2.03 7.18 15.29
CA MET A 160 -3.07 6.25 14.85
C MET A 160 -2.98 4.92 15.62
N PRO A 161 -3.94 4.62 16.52
CA PRO A 161 -4.07 3.28 17.09
C PRO A 161 -4.71 2.33 16.08
N ILE A 162 -4.45 1.04 16.23
CA ILE A 162 -5.24 0.01 15.56
C ILE A 162 -6.73 0.16 15.91
N ARG A 163 -7.60 0.00 14.89
CA ARG A 163 -9.06 0.05 15.06
C ARG A 163 -9.70 -1.19 14.47
N ALA A 164 -10.34 -1.98 15.31
CA ALA A 164 -11.18 -3.09 14.86
C ALA A 164 -12.49 -2.55 14.26
N GLN A 165 -12.61 -2.58 12.93
CA GLN A 165 -13.81 -2.10 12.21
C GLN A 165 -15.01 -3.06 12.34
N SER A 166 -14.74 -4.34 12.64
CA SER A 166 -15.75 -5.39 12.83
C SER A 166 -15.27 -6.35 13.90
N SER A 167 -16.14 -6.72 14.83
CA SER A 167 -15.87 -7.71 15.88
C SER A 167 -16.12 -9.16 15.42
N ASN A 168 -16.80 -9.36 14.29
CA ASN A 168 -17.31 -10.67 13.90
C ASN A 168 -16.22 -11.65 13.43
N LEU A 169 -15.04 -11.13 13.10
CA LEU A 169 -13.94 -11.84 12.43
C LEU A 169 -12.67 -11.91 13.29
N ASN A 170 -12.75 -11.57 14.58
CA ASN A 170 -11.57 -11.49 15.44
C ASN A 170 -10.84 -12.84 15.52
N GLU A 171 -11.59 -13.95 15.57
CA GLU A 171 -11.05 -15.30 15.62
C GLU A 171 -10.41 -15.77 14.31
N GLU A 172 -10.80 -15.18 13.17
CA GLU A 172 -10.24 -15.52 11.85
C GLU A 172 -8.81 -15.01 11.68
N LEU A 173 -8.43 -13.97 12.42
CA LEU A 173 -7.07 -13.42 12.38
C LEU A 173 -6.02 -14.48 12.77
N GLY A 174 -6.38 -15.44 13.63
CA GLY A 174 -5.51 -16.56 14.00
C GLY A 174 -5.49 -17.72 13.00
N GLN A 175 -6.31 -17.69 11.95
CA GLN A 175 -6.46 -18.75 10.95
C GLN A 175 -5.92 -18.35 9.57
N VAL A 176 -5.28 -17.20 9.45
CA VAL A 176 -4.77 -16.69 8.17
C VAL A 176 -3.57 -17.53 7.70
N GLU A 177 -3.72 -18.20 6.56
CA GLU A 177 -2.63 -18.96 5.91
C GLU A 177 -1.90 -18.14 4.85
N TYR A 178 -2.64 -17.29 4.12
CA TYR A 178 -2.11 -16.50 3.01
C TYR A 178 -2.26 -15.00 3.30
N VAL A 179 -1.13 -14.28 3.31
CA VAL A 179 -1.11 -12.82 3.41
C VAL A 179 -0.79 -12.24 2.03
N PHE A 180 -1.79 -11.64 1.40
CA PHE A 180 -1.60 -10.86 0.18
C PHE A 180 -1.25 -9.43 0.56
N SER A 181 -0.04 -8.99 0.24
CA SER A 181 0.44 -7.64 0.55
C SER A 181 0.65 -6.85 -0.74
N ASP A 182 0.25 -5.58 -0.73
CA ASP A 182 0.59 -4.65 -1.81
C ASP A 182 2.02 -4.13 -1.60
N LYS A 183 2.74 -3.91 -2.69
CA LYS A 183 4.11 -3.38 -2.61
C LYS A 183 4.09 -1.93 -2.16
N THR A 184 3.33 -1.10 -2.87
CA THR A 184 3.42 0.35 -2.73
C THR A 184 2.43 0.85 -1.69
N GLY A 185 2.92 1.50 -0.64
CA GLY A 185 2.08 1.99 0.45
C GLY A 185 1.83 0.99 1.58
N THR A 186 2.29 -0.27 1.44
CA THR A 186 2.29 -1.27 2.53
C THR A 186 3.71 -1.76 2.80
N LEU A 187 4.38 -2.41 1.84
CA LEU A 187 5.76 -2.86 2.04
C LEU A 187 6.78 -1.73 1.95
N THR A 188 6.51 -0.72 1.11
CA THR A 188 7.42 0.42 0.92
C THR A 188 6.69 1.72 1.26
N CYS A 189 7.29 2.55 2.13
CA CYS A 189 6.96 3.97 2.19
C CYS A 189 7.42 4.60 0.87
N ASN A 190 6.56 5.37 0.21
CA ASN A 190 6.80 5.97 -1.12
C ASN A 190 7.85 7.11 -1.05
N ILE A 191 9.00 6.83 -0.43
CA ILE A 191 10.11 7.70 -0.15
C ILE A 191 11.34 7.01 -0.75
N MET A 192 11.99 7.69 -1.68
CA MET A 192 13.21 7.21 -2.31
C MET A 192 14.38 7.97 -1.71
N GLU A 193 15.40 7.24 -1.26
CA GLU A 193 16.60 7.80 -0.64
C GLU A 193 17.84 7.43 -1.46
N PHE A 194 18.69 8.40 -1.74
CA PHE A 194 20.00 8.16 -2.33
C PHE A 194 20.97 7.63 -1.27
N ARG A 195 21.51 6.41 -1.46
CA ARG A 195 22.38 5.74 -0.48
C ARG A 195 23.80 5.47 -0.95
N LYS A 196 23.97 5.01 -2.19
CA LYS A 196 25.26 4.55 -2.74
C LYS A 196 25.34 4.86 -4.22
N PHE A 197 26.54 5.07 -4.73
CA PHE A 197 26.81 5.17 -6.16
C PHE A 197 28.27 4.81 -6.47
N THR A 198 28.51 4.45 -7.73
CA THR A 198 29.88 4.19 -8.21
C THR A 198 30.29 5.33 -9.13
N ALA A 199 31.48 5.88 -8.91
CA ALA A 199 32.13 6.81 -9.83
C ALA A 199 33.49 6.24 -10.23
N GLY A 200 33.71 6.08 -11.54
CA GLY A 200 34.87 5.33 -12.03
C GLY A 200 34.85 3.90 -11.50
N ALA A 201 35.95 3.45 -10.93
CA ALA A 201 36.08 2.10 -10.36
C ALA A 201 35.82 2.02 -8.84
N LYS A 202 35.38 3.12 -8.21
CA LYS A 202 35.23 3.22 -6.76
C LYS A 202 33.75 3.37 -6.38
N LEU A 203 33.32 2.52 -5.45
CA LEU A 203 32.01 2.60 -4.81
C LEU A 203 32.08 3.61 -3.67
N TYR A 204 31.06 4.47 -3.59
CA TYR A 204 30.86 5.43 -2.52
C TYR A 204 29.55 5.16 -1.80
N GLY A 205 29.56 5.32 -0.48
CA GLY A 205 28.43 5.11 0.41
C GLY A 205 28.52 3.80 1.19
N THR A 206 28.17 3.86 2.47
CA THR A 206 28.18 2.72 3.39
C THR A 206 26.76 2.33 3.82
N ASP A 207 26.58 1.14 4.39
CA ASP A 207 25.29 0.71 4.97
C ASP A 207 25.03 1.32 6.35
N GLN A 208 26.01 2.05 6.89
CA GLN A 208 25.86 2.76 8.16
C GLN A 208 24.98 3.99 7.97
N ASN A 209 24.16 4.25 8.98
CA ASN A 209 23.35 5.46 8.99
C ASN A 209 24.23 6.67 9.30
N PRO A 210 23.97 7.82 8.65
CA PRO A 210 24.64 9.07 9.03
C PRO A 210 24.33 9.40 10.50
N SER A 211 25.23 10.14 11.14
CA SER A 211 25.01 10.62 12.51
C SER A 211 23.80 11.57 12.53
N PRO A 212 23.01 11.63 13.62
CA PRO A 212 21.94 12.63 13.74
C PRO A 212 22.41 14.08 13.54
N ASP A 213 23.69 14.36 13.80
CA ASP A 213 24.31 15.68 13.64
C ASP A 213 24.69 16.00 12.18
N ASP A 214 24.70 15.01 11.28
CA ASP A 214 25.04 15.22 9.87
C ASP A 214 23.86 15.85 9.13
N VAL A 215 24.02 17.10 8.67
CA VAL A 215 23.02 17.76 7.83
C VAL A 215 22.92 17.03 6.48
N GLN A 216 21.79 16.37 6.23
CA GLN A 216 21.47 15.70 4.97
C GLN A 216 20.40 16.50 4.22
N GLU A 217 20.49 16.51 2.88
CA GLU A 217 19.41 17.05 2.05
C GLU A 217 18.22 16.08 2.05
N SER A 218 17.02 16.58 1.73
CA SER A 218 15.82 15.72 1.62
C SER A 218 16.04 14.58 0.62
N ASN A 219 15.53 13.38 0.92
CA ASN A 219 15.67 12.19 0.05
C ASN A 219 17.12 11.73 -0.16
N VAL A 220 18.04 12.09 0.74
CA VAL A 220 19.42 11.61 0.74
C VAL A 220 19.74 11.00 2.10
N ARG A 221 20.31 9.79 2.08
CA ARG A 221 20.79 9.10 3.27
C ARG A 221 22.12 8.48 2.94
N PHE A 222 23.15 9.31 3.00
CA PHE A 222 24.47 8.98 2.52
C PHE A 222 25.53 9.21 3.61
N HIS A 223 26.35 8.19 3.83
CA HIS A 223 27.51 8.27 4.72
C HIS A 223 28.74 7.66 4.04
N ASP A 224 29.73 8.49 3.75
CA ASP A 224 31.06 8.08 3.30
C ASP A 224 32.08 9.20 3.56
N PRO A 225 32.99 9.04 4.54
CA PRO A 225 34.03 10.02 4.82
C PRO A 225 35.03 10.21 3.66
N GLN A 226 35.27 9.19 2.84
CA GLN A 226 36.24 9.27 1.74
C GLN A 226 35.73 10.12 0.59
N LEU A 227 34.41 10.23 0.41
CA LEU A 227 33.81 11.04 -0.63
C LEU A 227 34.29 12.50 -0.54
N LYS A 228 34.25 13.10 0.64
CA LYS A 228 34.67 14.50 0.84
C LYS A 228 36.15 14.69 0.55
N LEU A 229 37.00 13.74 0.95
CA LEU A 229 38.44 13.78 0.71
C LEU A 229 38.76 13.71 -0.79
N ASP A 230 38.16 12.74 -1.50
CA ASP A 230 38.36 12.58 -2.94
C ASP A 230 37.77 13.75 -3.74
N LEU A 231 36.70 14.37 -3.25
CA LEU A 231 36.06 15.50 -3.89
C LEU A 231 36.84 16.81 -3.71
N LEU A 232 37.51 17.00 -2.57
CA LEU A 232 38.27 18.22 -2.28
C LEU A 232 39.70 18.19 -2.82
N ASP A 233 40.27 17.00 -3.08
CA ASP A 233 41.61 16.86 -3.65
C ASP A 233 41.56 16.70 -5.18
N PRO A 234 41.93 17.73 -5.97
CA PRO A 234 41.96 17.63 -7.43
C PRO A 234 42.99 16.64 -7.98
N LYS A 235 43.97 16.24 -7.17
CA LYS A 235 44.99 15.25 -7.52
C LYS A 235 44.55 13.82 -7.20
N ALA A 236 43.43 13.64 -6.50
CA ALA A 236 42.94 12.30 -6.21
C ALA A 236 42.62 11.57 -7.53
N PRO A 237 43.00 10.29 -7.66
CA PRO A 237 42.91 9.57 -8.94
C PRO A 237 41.48 9.41 -9.45
N ASN A 238 40.48 9.49 -8.57
CA ASN A 238 39.06 9.36 -8.92
C ASN A 238 38.29 10.70 -8.97
N HIS A 239 38.97 11.83 -8.71
CA HIS A 239 38.34 13.15 -8.61
C HIS A 239 37.58 13.52 -9.88
N GLU A 240 38.20 13.37 -11.06
CA GLU A 240 37.57 13.72 -12.34
C GLU A 240 36.30 12.89 -12.60
N ALA A 241 36.36 11.58 -12.33
CA ALA A 241 35.21 10.69 -12.49
C ALA A 241 34.07 11.06 -11.53
N LEU A 242 34.42 11.42 -10.30
CA LEU A 242 33.48 11.84 -9.27
C LEU A 242 32.77 13.15 -9.66
N VAL A 243 33.52 14.20 -10.01
CA VAL A 243 32.96 15.48 -10.48
C VAL A 243 32.05 15.26 -11.69
N ARG A 244 32.46 14.41 -12.63
CA ARG A 244 31.65 14.10 -13.83
C ARG A 244 30.32 13.46 -13.49
N VAL A 245 30.27 12.54 -12.52
CA VAL A 245 29.01 11.92 -12.07
C VAL A 245 28.13 12.95 -11.35
N LEU A 246 28.71 13.80 -10.49
CA LEU A 246 27.94 14.82 -9.77
C LEU A 246 27.32 15.86 -10.70
N VAL A 247 28.09 16.33 -11.69
CA VAL A 247 27.59 17.19 -12.78
C VAL A 247 26.51 16.47 -13.60
N PHE A 248 26.68 15.18 -13.87
CA PHE A 248 25.68 14.40 -14.59
C PHE A 248 24.36 14.34 -13.82
N LEU A 249 24.41 14.09 -12.51
CA LEU A 249 23.22 14.04 -11.65
C LEU A 249 22.50 15.39 -11.58
N SER A 250 23.24 16.51 -11.55
CA SER A 250 22.67 17.87 -11.53
C SER A 250 22.22 18.39 -12.90
N CYS A 251 22.51 17.68 -13.99
CA CYS A 251 22.16 18.10 -15.36
C CYS A 251 21.07 17.22 -16.01
N CYS A 252 21.10 15.91 -15.79
CA CYS A 252 20.27 14.95 -16.50
C CYS A 252 18.94 14.69 -15.76
N HIS A 253 18.06 15.68 -15.70
CA HIS A 253 16.77 15.59 -15.00
C HIS A 253 15.71 16.55 -15.55
N THR A 254 14.47 16.42 -15.07
CA THR A 254 13.35 17.36 -15.36
C THR A 254 12.84 18.11 -14.12
N ILE A 255 13.68 18.25 -13.09
CA ILE A 255 13.33 18.97 -11.86
C ILE A 255 12.97 20.43 -12.13
N ILE A 256 11.94 20.88 -11.42
CA ILE A 256 11.47 22.26 -11.37
C ILE A 256 11.71 22.77 -9.95
N ILE A 257 12.20 24.00 -9.81
CA ILE A 257 12.41 24.65 -8.53
C ILE A 257 11.14 25.43 -8.15
N ASP A 258 10.57 25.14 -6.99
CA ASP A 258 9.53 25.99 -6.41
C ASP A 258 10.16 27.32 -5.95
N GLN A 259 9.91 28.39 -6.69
CA GLN A 259 10.49 29.70 -6.37
C GLN A 259 10.03 30.26 -5.01
N LYS A 260 8.88 29.83 -4.48
CA LYS A 260 8.37 30.30 -3.18
C LYS A 260 9.07 29.61 -2.01
N LYS A 261 9.40 28.33 -2.17
CA LYS A 261 9.97 27.48 -1.10
C LYS A 261 11.45 27.17 -1.28
N GLY A 262 12.01 27.41 -2.47
CA GLY A 262 13.36 27.00 -2.83
C GLY A 262 13.54 25.48 -2.91
N THR A 263 12.45 24.71 -2.96
CA THR A 263 12.48 23.24 -2.95
C THR A 263 12.41 22.65 -4.35
N TYR A 264 13.06 21.51 -4.55
CA TYR A 264 12.98 20.77 -5.80
C TYR A 264 11.68 19.97 -5.88
N ASN A 265 11.01 20.08 -7.02
CA ASN A 265 9.85 19.28 -7.38
C ASN A 265 10.19 18.43 -8.61
N ALA A 266 9.83 17.16 -8.56
CA ALA A 266 10.06 16.22 -9.66
C ALA A 266 8.79 15.42 -9.97
N ALA A 267 8.70 14.93 -11.20
CA ALA A 267 7.64 14.00 -11.60
C ALA A 267 7.86 12.59 -11.01
N SER A 268 9.12 12.23 -10.71
CA SER A 268 9.50 10.98 -10.07
C SER A 268 10.34 11.24 -8.81
N PRO A 269 10.07 10.55 -7.68
CA PRO A 269 10.87 10.68 -6.46
C PRO A 269 12.33 10.23 -6.65
N ASP A 270 12.60 9.35 -7.63
CA ASP A 270 13.96 8.90 -7.95
C ASP A 270 14.81 10.06 -8.47
N GLU A 271 14.25 10.91 -9.35
CA GLU A 271 14.96 12.08 -9.86
C GLU A 271 15.23 13.07 -8.74
N LEU A 272 14.25 13.26 -7.85
CA LEU A 272 14.38 14.15 -6.71
C LEU A 272 15.56 13.73 -5.81
N ALA A 273 15.64 12.45 -5.45
CA ALA A 273 16.73 11.90 -4.66
C ALA A 273 18.10 12.10 -5.32
N LEU A 274 18.20 11.87 -6.63
CA LEU A 274 19.46 12.01 -7.39
C LEU A 274 19.98 13.45 -7.42
N VAL A 275 19.10 14.43 -7.64
CA VAL A 275 19.51 15.85 -7.71
C VAL A 275 19.77 16.42 -6.31
N ASN A 276 18.99 16.00 -5.31
CA ASN A 276 19.28 16.35 -3.92
C ASN A 276 20.63 15.77 -3.47
N ALA A 277 21.00 14.57 -3.92
CA ALA A 277 22.33 14.02 -3.67
C ALA A 277 23.42 14.88 -4.32
N ALA A 278 23.25 15.29 -5.58
CA ALA A 278 24.19 16.22 -6.22
C ALA A 278 24.35 17.53 -5.43
N LYS A 279 23.23 18.12 -4.99
CA LYS A 279 23.20 19.31 -4.13
C LYS A 279 23.94 19.10 -2.80
N GLN A 280 23.72 17.96 -2.14
CA GLN A 280 24.40 17.60 -0.89
C GLN A 280 25.92 17.49 -1.07
N PHE A 281 26.37 17.00 -2.22
CA PHE A 281 27.79 16.92 -2.56
C PHE A 281 28.35 18.22 -3.16
N GLY A 282 27.58 19.30 -3.12
CA GLY A 282 28.01 20.64 -3.51
C GLY A 282 27.76 20.99 -4.98
N PHE A 283 27.08 20.16 -5.77
CA PHE A 283 26.69 20.45 -7.16
C PHE A 283 25.20 20.75 -7.22
N GLU A 284 24.85 22.01 -6.97
CA GLU A 284 23.47 22.46 -6.85
C GLU A 284 22.93 22.94 -8.19
N PHE A 285 21.77 22.42 -8.59
CA PHE A 285 21.01 22.96 -9.72
C PHE A 285 20.28 24.25 -9.29
N LYS A 286 20.54 25.37 -9.99
CA LYS A 286 19.98 26.70 -9.68
C LYS A 286 18.87 27.15 -10.64
N GLY A 287 18.41 26.27 -11.52
CA GLY A 287 17.39 26.62 -12.52
C GLY A 287 18.02 27.05 -13.84
N PHE A 288 17.25 27.83 -14.60
CA PHE A 288 17.67 28.38 -15.87
C PHE A 288 17.97 29.88 -15.72
N ASP A 289 19.04 30.35 -16.35
CA ASP A 289 19.35 31.78 -16.41
C ASP A 289 18.51 32.51 -17.47
N LYS A 290 18.71 33.84 -17.58
CA LYS A 290 17.97 34.68 -18.54
C LYS A 290 18.15 34.29 -20.00
N ASN A 291 19.16 33.49 -20.31
CA ASN A 291 19.48 33.03 -21.66
C ASN A 291 19.09 31.54 -21.84
N ASP A 292 18.19 31.03 -20.99
CA ASP A 292 17.73 29.63 -20.96
C ASP A 292 18.87 28.61 -20.78
N ASN A 293 19.99 29.00 -20.18
CA ASN A 293 21.04 28.05 -19.82
C ASN A 293 20.75 27.45 -18.45
N MET A 294 20.89 26.14 -18.36
CA MET A 294 20.84 25.40 -17.12
C MET A 294 22.07 25.75 -16.27
N VAL A 295 21.84 26.18 -15.04
CA VAL A 295 22.91 26.64 -14.13
C VAL A 295 23.14 25.60 -13.03
N VAL A 296 24.38 25.13 -12.91
CA VAL A 296 24.84 24.27 -11.82
C VAL A 296 25.92 25.03 -11.05
N GLU A 297 25.70 25.27 -9.76
CA GLU A 297 26.68 25.87 -8.87
C GLU A 297 27.49 24.78 -8.16
N ASN A 298 28.81 24.87 -8.28
CA ASN A 298 29.74 24.07 -7.48
C ASN A 298 30.08 24.82 -6.19
N ARG A 299 29.34 24.52 -5.11
CA ARG A 299 29.53 25.13 -3.78
C ARG A 299 30.91 24.88 -3.18
N ASN A 300 31.64 23.87 -3.63
CA ASN A 300 32.98 23.57 -3.12
C ASN A 300 34.04 24.54 -3.68
N THR A 301 33.79 25.11 -4.87
CA THR A 301 34.72 26.03 -5.56
C THR A 301 34.16 27.44 -5.73
N GLY A 302 32.84 27.62 -5.58
CA GLY A 302 32.12 28.85 -5.90
C GLY A 302 31.87 29.05 -7.41
N GLU A 303 32.22 28.08 -8.25
CA GLU A 303 32.08 28.19 -9.69
C GLU A 303 30.63 27.94 -10.15
N SER A 304 30.13 28.78 -11.05
CA SER A 304 28.83 28.60 -11.70
C SER A 304 29.00 28.07 -13.12
N LEU A 305 28.65 26.80 -13.32
CA LEU A 305 28.73 26.10 -14.59
C LEU A 305 27.42 26.28 -15.36
N LYS A 306 27.51 26.78 -16.60
CA LYS A 306 26.36 27.02 -17.46
C LYS A 306 26.32 26.03 -18.61
N TYR A 307 25.19 25.34 -18.74
CA TYR A 307 24.95 24.34 -19.78
C TYR A 307 23.78 24.79 -20.66
N GLN A 308 23.99 24.89 -21.98
CA GLN A 308 22.90 25.20 -22.90
C GLN A 308 22.10 23.92 -23.15
N LEU A 309 20.83 23.87 -22.72
CA LEU A 309 19.96 22.74 -22.97
C LEU A 309 19.50 22.74 -24.43
N LEU A 310 19.95 21.76 -25.22
CA LEU A 310 19.57 21.62 -26.62
C LEU A 310 18.32 20.76 -26.79
N HIS A 311 18.25 19.64 -26.07
CA HIS A 311 17.09 18.75 -26.16
C HIS A 311 16.95 17.85 -24.93
N VAL A 312 15.71 17.48 -24.60
CA VAL A 312 15.38 16.49 -23.57
C VAL A 312 14.63 15.35 -24.23
N CYS A 313 15.16 14.14 -24.11
CA CYS A 313 14.49 12.91 -24.50
C CYS A 313 13.91 12.26 -23.24
N GLU A 314 12.66 12.63 -22.92
CA GLU A 314 11.95 12.23 -21.70
C GLU A 314 11.94 10.72 -21.44
N PHE A 315 11.83 10.38 -20.15
CA PHE A 315 11.62 9.00 -19.74
C PHE A 315 10.27 8.49 -20.26
N ASN A 316 10.25 7.27 -20.77
CA ASN A 316 9.01 6.53 -20.95
C ASN A 316 9.21 5.04 -20.65
N SER A 317 8.12 4.36 -20.28
CA SER A 317 8.14 2.96 -19.84
C SER A 317 8.67 1.99 -20.91
N THR A 318 8.53 2.35 -22.20
CA THR A 318 9.04 1.55 -23.32
C THR A 318 10.57 1.68 -23.45
N ARG A 319 11.12 2.89 -23.32
CA ARG A 319 12.56 3.17 -23.43
C ARG A 319 13.32 2.82 -22.15
N LYS A 320 12.67 2.92 -20.98
CA LYS A 320 13.26 2.72 -19.64
C LYS A 320 14.53 3.55 -19.39
N ARG A 321 14.63 4.71 -20.05
CA ARG A 321 15.76 5.64 -19.94
C ARG A 321 15.32 7.07 -20.30
N MET A 322 16.07 8.03 -19.82
CA MET A 322 15.99 9.45 -20.11
C MET A 322 17.34 9.93 -20.65
N SER A 323 17.34 10.92 -21.53
CA SER A 323 18.58 11.56 -21.97
C SER A 323 18.42 13.06 -22.14
N VAL A 324 19.50 13.81 -21.94
CA VAL A 324 19.59 15.24 -22.24
C VAL A 324 20.76 15.50 -23.18
N ILE A 325 20.56 16.40 -24.12
CA ILE A 325 21.59 16.90 -25.04
C ILE A 325 21.88 18.34 -24.63
N LEU A 326 23.13 18.61 -24.30
CA LEU A 326 23.60 19.86 -23.73
C LEU A 326 24.79 20.39 -24.54
N LYS A 327 25.02 21.71 -24.54
CA LYS A 327 26.38 22.23 -24.73
C LYS A 327 27.00 22.52 -23.38
N ASP A 328 28.20 22.01 -23.17
CA ASP A 328 28.98 22.29 -21.96
C ASP A 328 29.55 23.73 -21.99
N PRO A 329 30.13 24.22 -20.87
CA PRO A 329 30.76 25.55 -20.82
C PRO A 329 31.90 25.75 -21.85
N GLN A 330 32.45 24.65 -22.38
CA GLN A 330 33.52 24.66 -23.39
C GLN A 330 32.95 24.66 -24.83
N GLY A 331 31.63 24.68 -24.99
CA GLY A 331 30.93 24.69 -26.28
C GLY A 331 30.76 23.31 -26.94
N ARG A 332 31.18 22.22 -26.27
CA ARG A 332 31.07 20.86 -26.79
C ARG A 332 29.66 20.33 -26.59
N THR A 333 29.14 19.64 -27.60
CA THR A 333 27.84 18.97 -27.49
C THR A 333 28.01 17.64 -26.76
N VAL A 334 27.26 17.46 -25.66
CA VAL A 334 27.32 16.29 -24.78
C VAL A 334 25.94 15.67 -24.65
N LEU A 335 25.88 14.35 -24.83
CA LEU A 335 24.71 13.53 -24.52
C LEU A 335 24.90 12.89 -23.14
N MET A 336 23.98 13.15 -22.21
CA MET A 336 23.91 12.48 -20.92
C MET A 336 22.67 11.58 -20.91
N CYS A 337 22.83 10.32 -20.49
CA CYS A 337 21.74 9.34 -20.49
C CYS A 337 21.73 8.54 -19.20
N LYS A 338 20.57 8.49 -18.52
CA LYS A 338 20.31 7.66 -17.33
C LYS A 338 19.16 6.68 -17.60
N GLY A 339 19.21 5.49 -17.06
CA GLY A 339 18.17 4.48 -17.25
C GLY A 339 18.52 3.16 -16.59
N ALA A 340 17.69 2.15 -16.81
CA ALA A 340 17.91 0.81 -16.27
C ALA A 340 19.23 0.21 -16.79
N ASP A 341 19.92 -0.55 -15.93
CA ASP A 341 21.24 -1.11 -16.21
C ASP A 341 21.27 -1.89 -17.53
N SER A 342 20.33 -2.83 -17.72
CA SER A 342 20.21 -3.61 -18.95
C SER A 342 20.12 -2.73 -20.21
N VAL A 343 19.42 -1.59 -20.14
CA VAL A 343 19.23 -0.69 -21.27
C VAL A 343 20.49 0.15 -21.54
N ILE A 344 21.20 0.58 -20.49
CA ILE A 344 22.41 1.38 -20.65
C ILE A 344 23.58 0.50 -21.10
N LEU A 345 23.72 -0.71 -20.55
CA LEU A 345 24.80 -1.65 -20.87
C LEU A 345 24.82 -2.03 -22.35
N GLU A 346 23.68 -2.27 -22.97
CA GLU A 346 23.54 -2.55 -24.41
C GLU A 346 24.06 -1.42 -25.32
N ARG A 347 24.24 -0.21 -24.79
CA ARG A 347 24.58 1.01 -25.54
C ARG A 347 25.99 1.50 -25.26
N LEU A 348 26.75 0.76 -24.46
CA LEU A 348 28.16 1.02 -24.26
C LEU A 348 28.95 0.65 -25.52
N ASN A 349 30.01 1.40 -25.79
CA ASN A 349 30.96 1.01 -26.83
C ASN A 349 31.78 -0.22 -26.39
N GLN A 350 32.39 -0.92 -27.34
CA GLN A 350 33.17 -2.14 -27.08
C GLN A 350 34.25 -1.93 -25.99
N LYS A 351 34.96 -0.80 -26.03
CA LYS A 351 36.03 -0.49 -25.06
C LYS A 351 35.50 -0.35 -23.63
N SER A 352 34.32 0.24 -23.47
CA SER A 352 33.66 0.38 -22.17
C SER A 352 33.14 -0.96 -21.66
N LEU A 353 32.65 -1.84 -22.54
CA LEU A 353 32.23 -3.19 -22.20
C LEU A 353 33.41 -4.05 -21.69
N ASP A 354 34.57 -3.90 -22.32
CA ASP A 354 35.78 -4.64 -21.93
C ASP A 354 36.52 -4.02 -20.74
N SER A 355 36.04 -2.88 -20.22
CA SER A 355 36.73 -2.14 -19.17
C SER A 355 36.72 -2.89 -17.83
N GLN A 356 37.85 -2.81 -17.11
CA GLN A 356 37.93 -3.30 -15.72
C GLN A 356 36.95 -2.57 -14.80
N VAL A 357 36.60 -1.33 -15.14
CA VAL A 357 35.61 -0.52 -14.42
C VAL A 357 34.26 -1.23 -14.42
N LEU A 358 33.74 -1.60 -15.60
CA LEU A 358 32.45 -2.27 -15.70
C LEU A 358 32.44 -3.60 -14.94
N LYS A 359 33.51 -4.39 -15.05
CA LYS A 359 33.64 -5.67 -14.33
C LYS A 359 33.59 -5.50 -12.81
N LYS A 360 34.19 -4.42 -12.28
CA LYS A 360 34.14 -4.10 -10.85
C LYS A 360 32.76 -3.58 -10.41
N THR A 361 32.03 -2.88 -11.28
CA THR A 361 30.69 -2.36 -10.95
C THR A 361 29.63 -3.46 -10.97
N GLN A 362 29.83 -4.56 -11.69
CA GLN A 362 28.90 -5.69 -11.74
C GLN A 362 29.06 -6.69 -10.58
N GLN A 363 30.15 -6.61 -9.82
CA GLN A 363 30.40 -7.38 -8.60
C GLN A 363 29.77 -6.65 -7.40
#